data_AF-A0A6H9T1B2-F1
#
_entry.id   AF-A0A6H9T1B2-F1
#
_cell.length_a   1.000
_cell.length_b   1.000
_cell.length_c   1.000
_cell.angle_alpha   90.00
_cell.angle_beta   90.00
_cell.angle_gamma   90.00
#
_symmetry.space_group_name_H-M   'P 1'
#
loop_
_entity.id
_entity.type
_entity.pdbx_description
1 polymer ?
#
loop_
_entity_poly.entity_id
_entity_poly.type
_entity_poly.pdbx_seq_one_letter_code
_entity_poly.pdbx_strand_id
1 'polypeptide(L)'
;MKAKPNNVTVLMPGLVVEGNMILDHGLSVFALANGDIISTEGLLHVGAGGIVKGKVQGEIVRIDGLVEGDVHARDMLEINGRVLGNVFYCGTIRLGQQAALNGQLRRVSRELVIENAPTDREAGQERLESHGAAQ
;
A
#
# COMPACT_ATOMS: atom_id res chain seq x y z
N MET A 1 26.74 -12.80 -7.39
CA MET A 1 25.41 -12.22 -7.11
C MET A 1 25.45 -10.76 -7.56
N LYS A 2 24.82 -10.40 -8.69
CA LYS A 2 24.76 -8.98 -9.10
C LYS A 2 23.74 -8.29 -8.20
N ALA A 3 24.16 -7.26 -7.46
CA ALA A 3 23.26 -6.43 -6.67
C ALA A 3 22.25 -5.78 -7.62
N LYS A 4 20.95 -6.05 -7.41
CA LYS A 4 19.86 -5.34 -8.09
C LYS A 4 20.02 -3.86 -7.71
N PRO A 5 20.04 -2.90 -8.65
CA PRO A 5 20.12 -1.51 -8.28
C PRO A 5 18.90 -1.16 -7.43
N ASN A 6 19.12 -0.63 -6.24
CA ASN A 6 18.06 -0.09 -5.40
C ASN A 6 17.62 1.23 -6.03
N ASN A 7 16.75 1.16 -7.03
CA ASN A 7 16.10 2.34 -7.56
C ASN A 7 15.27 2.96 -6.43
N VAL A 8 15.43 4.26 -6.23
CA VAL A 8 14.64 5.03 -5.28
C VAL A 8 14.14 6.28 -5.99
N THR A 9 12.84 6.50 -5.94
CA THR A 9 12.23 7.77 -6.35
C THR A 9 12.15 8.68 -5.13
N VAL A 10 12.49 9.95 -5.30
CA VAL A 10 12.42 10.94 -4.22
C VAL A 10 11.55 12.11 -4.66
N LEU A 11 10.49 12.38 -3.92
CA LEU A 11 9.63 13.55 -4.11
C LEU A 11 10.01 14.60 -3.08
N MET A 12 10.53 15.73 -3.55
CA MET A 12 11.06 16.79 -2.70
C MET A 12 10.00 17.83 -2.29
N PRO A 13 10.23 18.58 -1.21
CA PRO A 13 9.33 19.65 -0.79
C PRO A 13 9.09 20.68 -1.91
N GLY A 14 7.88 21.23 -1.97
CA GLY A 14 7.45 22.16 -3.02
C GLY A 14 6.81 21.49 -4.24
N LEU A 15 6.85 20.15 -4.32
CA LEU A 15 6.08 19.37 -5.27
C LEU A 15 4.67 19.07 -4.72
N VAL A 16 3.67 19.16 -5.60
CA VAL A 16 2.32 18.65 -5.35
C VAL A 16 2.04 17.59 -6.40
N VAL A 17 1.69 16.38 -5.96
CA VAL A 17 1.25 15.30 -6.85
C VAL A 17 -0.26 15.13 -6.67
N GLU A 18 -0.98 15.11 -7.78
CA GLU A 18 -2.41 14.78 -7.80
C GLU A 18 -2.63 13.55 -8.68
N GLY A 19 -3.31 12.54 -8.12
CA GLY A 19 -3.56 11.26 -8.76
C GLY A 19 -2.79 10.10 -8.13
N ASN A 20 -2.95 8.91 -8.72
CA ASN A 20 -2.41 7.67 -8.15
C ASN A 20 -0.99 7.41 -8.64
N MET A 21 -0.12 6.98 -7.72
CA MET A 21 1.28 6.65 -7.97
C MET A 21 1.49 5.15 -7.77
N ILE A 22 1.98 4.48 -8.80
CA ILE A 22 2.31 3.05 -8.76
C ILE A 22 3.78 2.91 -9.12
N LEU A 23 4.57 2.34 -8.20
CA LEU A 23 6.00 2.17 -8.33
C LEU A 23 6.40 0.71 -8.09
N ASP A 24 7.41 0.26 -8.82
CA ASP A 24 8.02 -1.06 -8.70
C ASP A 24 9.27 -1.09 -7.80
N HIS A 25 9.54 0.01 -7.10
CA HIS A 25 10.72 0.22 -6.26
C HIS A 25 10.43 1.21 -5.12
N GLY A 26 11.46 1.53 -4.33
CA GLY A 26 11.33 2.40 -3.15
C GLY A 26 10.98 3.84 -3.48
N LEU A 27 10.25 4.50 -2.59
CA LEU A 27 9.80 5.88 -2.73
C LEU A 27 10.00 6.64 -1.42
N SER A 28 10.67 7.78 -1.47
CA SER A 28 10.72 8.74 -0.36
C SER A 28 9.92 10.00 -0.71
N VAL A 29 8.86 10.26 0.06
CA VAL A 29 7.94 11.40 -0.14
C VAL A 29 8.15 12.44 0.95
N PHE A 30 8.67 13.60 0.55
CA PHE A 30 8.75 14.82 1.36
C PHE A 30 7.81 15.92 0.82
N ALA A 31 6.94 15.55 -0.11
CA ALA A 31 6.04 16.40 -0.86
C ALA A 31 4.57 16.27 -0.38
N LEU A 32 3.67 17.06 -0.96
CA LEU A 32 2.23 16.84 -0.82
C LEU A 32 1.77 15.86 -1.91
N ALA A 33 1.23 14.72 -1.51
CA ALA A 33 0.67 13.71 -2.40
C ALA A 33 -0.83 13.57 -2.14
N ASN A 34 -1.64 13.94 -3.12
CA ASN A 34 -3.09 13.77 -3.12
C ASN A 34 -3.45 12.61 -4.05
N GLY A 35 -3.60 11.41 -3.50
CA GLY A 35 -3.92 10.19 -4.22
C GLY A 35 -3.30 8.95 -3.60
N ASP A 36 -3.60 7.80 -4.18
CA ASP A 36 -3.12 6.51 -3.66
C ASP A 36 -1.67 6.26 -4.08
N ILE A 37 -0.87 5.71 -3.17
CA ILE A 37 0.54 5.36 -3.39
C ILE A 37 0.71 3.86 -3.19
N ILE A 38 1.13 3.17 -4.24
CA ILE A 38 1.38 1.74 -4.24
C ILE A 38 2.84 1.51 -4.65
N SER A 39 3.64 0.95 -3.74
CA SER A 39 5.00 0.49 -4.01
C SER A 39 5.07 -1.02 -3.83
N THR A 40 5.50 -1.75 -4.86
CA THR A 40 5.53 -3.22 -4.82
C THR A 40 6.78 -3.80 -4.16
N GLU A 41 7.91 -3.10 -4.26
CA GLU A 41 9.19 -3.51 -3.67
C GLU A 41 9.89 -2.31 -3.02
N GLY A 42 10.66 -2.56 -1.98
CA GLY A 42 11.53 -1.55 -1.36
C GLY A 42 10.89 -0.74 -0.24
N LEU A 43 11.55 0.36 0.12
CA LEU A 43 11.15 1.23 1.22
C LEU A 43 10.21 2.34 0.71
N LEU A 44 9.00 2.37 1.24
CA LEU A 44 8.07 3.48 1.11
C LEU A 44 8.18 4.37 2.34
N HIS A 45 8.84 5.51 2.19
CA HIS A 45 9.16 6.44 3.25
C HIS A 45 8.38 7.74 3.09
N VAL A 46 7.47 8.03 4.02
CA VAL A 46 6.86 9.36 4.14
C VAL A 46 7.72 10.16 5.10
N GLY A 47 8.56 11.03 4.55
CA GLY A 47 9.51 11.83 5.30
C GLY A 47 8.86 12.93 6.12
N ALA A 48 9.62 13.52 7.05
CA ALA A 48 9.15 14.64 7.85
C ALA A 48 8.74 15.82 6.95
N GLY A 49 7.54 16.37 7.19
CA GLY A 49 6.94 17.42 6.35
C GLY A 49 6.22 16.91 5.10
N GLY A 50 6.37 15.64 4.73
CA GLY A 50 5.55 14.99 3.71
C GLY A 50 4.13 14.77 4.20
N ILE A 51 3.16 15.04 3.33
CA ILE A 51 1.73 14.84 3.60
C ILE A 51 1.17 13.97 2.48
N VAL A 52 0.63 12.82 2.86
CA VAL A 52 -0.04 11.91 1.90
C VAL A 52 -1.51 11.84 2.25
N LYS A 53 -2.37 12.11 1.27
CA LYS A 53 -3.82 11.99 1.37
C LYS A 53 -4.30 10.89 0.42
N GLY A 54 -4.60 9.73 0.96
CA GLY A 54 -4.95 8.55 0.18
C GLY A 54 -4.44 7.26 0.81
N LYS A 55 -4.64 6.14 0.11
CA LYS A 55 -4.16 4.82 0.56
C LYS A 55 -2.67 4.69 0.30
N VAL A 56 -1.94 4.19 1.28
CA VAL A 56 -0.49 3.98 1.21
C VAL A 56 -0.21 2.49 1.34
N GLN A 57 0.43 1.90 0.33
CA GLN A 57 0.69 0.47 0.26
C GLN A 57 2.15 0.19 -0.08
N GLY A 58 2.82 -0.64 0.73
CA GLY A 58 4.23 -0.97 0.54
C GLY A 58 4.65 -2.27 1.19
N GLU A 59 5.83 -2.77 0.82
CA GLU A 59 6.48 -3.90 1.49
C GLU A 59 7.05 -3.47 2.84
N ILE A 60 7.88 -2.42 2.83
CA ILE A 60 8.42 -1.77 4.02
C ILE A 60 7.91 -0.33 4.03
N VAL A 61 7.11 0.03 5.02
CA VAL A 61 6.51 1.36 5.13
C VAL A 61 7.08 2.09 6.35
N ARG A 62 7.62 3.29 6.14
CA ARG A 62 8.13 4.17 7.19
C ARG A 62 7.42 5.51 7.14
N ILE A 63 6.78 5.92 8.23
CA ILE A 63 6.01 7.15 8.32
C ILE A 63 6.64 8.06 9.37
N ASP A 64 7.39 9.06 8.95
CA ASP A 64 7.90 10.16 9.79
C ASP A 64 7.03 11.44 9.61
N GLY A 65 6.29 11.56 8.50
CA GLY A 65 5.39 12.67 8.19
C GLY A 65 3.93 12.48 8.64
N LEU A 66 2.99 13.02 7.85
CA LEU A 66 1.54 12.89 8.05
C LEU A 66 0.92 12.04 6.94
N VAL A 67 0.14 11.04 7.32
CA VAL A 67 -0.67 10.25 6.37
C VAL A 67 -2.14 10.36 6.77
N GLU A 68 -2.97 10.82 5.84
CA GLU A 68 -4.43 10.87 5.92
C GLU A 68 -5.03 9.82 5.00
N GLY A 69 -5.30 8.63 5.54
CA GLY A 69 -5.82 7.50 4.78
C GLY A 69 -5.36 6.15 5.33
N ASP A 70 -5.75 5.08 4.62
CA ASP A 70 -5.43 3.72 5.05
C ASP A 70 -4.00 3.34 4.68
N VAL A 71 -3.29 2.70 5.62
CA VAL A 71 -1.90 2.25 5.44
C VAL A 71 -1.84 0.74 5.41
N HIS A 72 -1.17 0.19 4.42
CA HIS A 72 -1.01 -1.23 4.18
C HIS A 72 0.47 -1.59 4.08
N ALA A 73 0.97 -2.36 5.05
CA ALA A 73 2.37 -2.78 5.10
C ALA A 73 2.51 -4.31 5.14
N ARG A 74 3.31 -4.88 4.24
CA ARG A 74 3.47 -6.35 4.18
C ARG A 74 4.47 -6.88 5.19
N ASP A 75 5.70 -6.35 5.20
CA ASP A 75 6.79 -6.95 5.96
C ASP A 75 7.13 -6.15 7.21
N MET A 76 7.30 -4.83 7.07
CA MET A 76 7.65 -3.97 8.21
C MET A 76 6.92 -2.64 8.11
N LEU A 77 6.32 -2.24 9.23
CA LEU A 77 5.72 -0.92 9.40
C LEU A 77 6.44 -0.19 10.53
N GLU A 78 6.96 1.00 10.24
CA GLU A 78 7.53 1.91 11.23
C GLU A 78 6.78 3.23 11.21
N ILE A 79 6.18 3.61 12.34
CA ILE A 79 5.48 4.90 12.48
C ILE A 79 6.22 5.71 13.53
N ASN A 80 6.78 6.85 13.14
CA ASN A 80 7.32 7.87 14.04
C ASN A 80 6.50 9.17 14.00
N GLY A 81 5.76 9.41 12.91
CA GLY A 81 4.94 10.59 12.67
C GLY A 81 3.47 10.39 13.04
N ARG A 82 2.56 10.96 12.22
CA ARG A 82 1.12 10.93 12.45
C ARG A 82 0.38 10.16 11.36
N VAL A 83 -0.52 9.27 11.75
CA VAL A 83 -1.40 8.54 10.84
C VAL A 83 -2.86 8.78 11.26
N LEU A 84 -3.66 9.26 10.33
CA LEU A 84 -5.09 9.49 10.44
C LEU A 84 -5.81 8.51 9.49
N GLY A 85 -6.13 7.31 9.97
CA GLY A 85 -6.72 6.25 9.16
C GLY A 85 -6.46 4.85 9.71
N ASN A 86 -6.93 3.83 9.00
CA ASN A 86 -6.74 2.45 9.44
C ASN A 86 -5.39 1.92 8.96
N VAL A 87 -4.78 1.09 9.80
CA VAL A 87 -3.46 0.53 9.53
C VAL A 87 -3.55 -0.99 9.52
N PHE A 88 -3.20 -1.57 8.38
CA PHE A 88 -3.18 -2.99 8.12
C PHE A 88 -1.74 -3.45 7.94
N TYR A 89 -1.26 -4.34 8.79
CA TYR A 89 0.10 -4.86 8.72
C TYR A 89 0.15 -6.39 8.81
N CYS A 90 1.10 -7.04 8.16
CA CYS A 90 1.26 -8.52 8.24
C CYS A 90 2.45 -8.94 9.11
N GLY A 91 3.59 -8.30 8.88
CA GLY A 91 4.84 -8.59 9.57
C GLY A 91 5.00 -7.84 10.90
N THR A 92 6.11 -7.13 11.05
CA THR A 92 6.47 -6.43 12.29
C THR A 92 6.03 -4.97 12.28
N ILE A 93 5.61 -4.48 13.44
CA ILE A 93 5.31 -3.07 13.64
C ILE A 93 6.28 -2.46 14.65
N ARG A 94 6.78 -1.27 14.36
CA ARG A 94 7.57 -0.44 15.25
C ARG A 94 6.89 0.92 15.38
N LEU A 95 6.67 1.34 16.62
CA LEU A 95 6.13 2.65 16.95
C LEU A 95 7.25 3.46 17.61
N GLY A 96 7.56 4.61 17.03
CA GLY A 96 8.49 5.58 17.59
C GLY A 96 7.91 6.34 18.78
N GLN A 97 8.77 7.06 19.49
CA GLN A 97 8.39 7.82 20.68
C GLN A 97 7.36 8.93 20.40
N GLN A 98 7.31 9.43 19.16
CA GLN A 98 6.41 10.52 18.74
C GLN A 98 5.25 10.02 17.86
N ALA A 99 5.09 8.70 17.74
CA ALA A 99 4.07 8.10 16.90
C ALA A 99 2.67 8.45 17.42
N ALA A 100 1.84 9.03 16.56
CA ALA A 100 0.42 9.24 16.85
C ALA A 100 -0.43 8.58 15.77
N LEU A 101 -1.15 7.53 16.16
CA LEU A 101 -2.06 6.81 15.28
C LEU A 101 -3.50 7.05 15.74
N ASN A 102 -4.32 7.63 14.86
CA ASN A 102 -5.76 7.76 15.07
C ASN A 102 -6.49 6.91 14.04
N GLY A 103 -6.98 5.75 14.50
CA GLY A 103 -7.72 4.81 13.67
C GLY A 103 -7.58 3.39 14.20
N GLN A 104 -7.99 2.41 13.41
CA GLN A 104 -7.87 1.01 13.79
C GLN A 104 -6.54 0.43 13.33
N LEU A 105 -5.82 -0.21 14.24
CA LEU A 105 -4.66 -1.03 13.91
C LEU A 105 -5.08 -2.49 13.83
N ARG A 106 -4.99 -3.11 12.65
CA ARG A 106 -5.30 -4.54 12.45
C ARG A 106 -4.13 -5.28 11.85
N ARG A 107 -3.85 -6.46 12.40
CA ARG A 107 -2.95 -7.41 11.77
C ARG A 107 -3.71 -8.24 10.74
N VAL A 108 -3.20 -8.32 9.51
CA VAL A 108 -3.81 -9.07 8.40
C VAL A 108 -2.84 -10.07 7.81
N SER A 109 -3.35 -11.12 7.16
CA SER A 109 -2.54 -12.11 6.44
C SER A 109 -1.84 -11.46 5.24
N ARG A 110 -0.63 -11.92 4.88
CA ARG A 110 0.17 -11.39 3.74
C ARG A 110 -0.58 -11.42 2.40
N GLU A 111 -1.53 -12.35 2.26
CA GLU A 111 -2.42 -12.50 1.09
C GLU A 111 -3.31 -11.25 0.82
N LEU A 112 -3.72 -10.51 1.85
CA LEU A 112 -4.77 -9.48 1.73
C LEU A 112 -4.25 -8.09 1.33
N VAL A 113 -2.95 -7.96 1.03
CA VAL A 113 -2.29 -6.66 0.85
C VAL A 113 -1.82 -6.47 -0.60
N ILE A 114 -2.54 -7.01 -1.57
CA ILE A 114 -2.66 -6.47 -2.94
C ILE A 114 -3.82 -7.18 -3.65
N GLU A 115 -5.01 -6.63 -3.51
CA GLU A 115 -6.00 -6.79 -4.56
C GLU A 115 -5.72 -5.73 -5.61
N ASN A 116 -4.89 -6.08 -6.58
CA ASN A 116 -5.13 -5.62 -7.94
C ASN A 116 -4.86 -6.77 -8.91
N ALA A 117 -5.92 -7.53 -9.22
CA ALA A 117 -6.22 -8.21 -10.49
C ALA A 117 -7.32 -9.28 -10.25
N PRO A 118 -7.99 -9.81 -11.28
CA PRO A 118 -8.83 -9.18 -12.30
C PRO A 118 -10.25 -9.77 -12.23
N THR A 119 -11.31 -9.05 -12.63
CA THR A 119 -12.62 -9.70 -12.82
C THR A 119 -12.68 -10.39 -14.19
N ASP A 120 -11.81 -11.37 -14.40
CA ASP A 120 -11.94 -12.36 -15.48
C ASP A 120 -12.43 -13.66 -14.85
N ARG A 121 -13.76 -13.79 -14.73
CA ARG A 121 -14.40 -15.07 -14.40
C ARG A 121 -15.50 -15.40 -15.38
N GLU A 122 -15.14 -15.60 -16.65
CA GLU A 122 -15.97 -16.38 -17.57
C GLU A 122 -15.09 -17.18 -18.54
N ALA A 123 -14.74 -18.41 -18.17
CA ALA A 123 -14.46 -19.50 -19.13
C ALA A 123 -14.49 -20.88 -18.44
N GLY A 124 -15.27 -21.80 -19.02
CA GLY A 124 -15.19 -23.26 -18.78
C GLY A 124 -16.52 -23.92 -18.41
N GLN A 125 -17.44 -24.11 -19.36
CA GLN A 125 -17.62 -25.33 -20.19
C GLN A 125 -18.63 -26.36 -19.64
N GLU A 126 -19.77 -26.40 -20.33
CA GLU A 126 -20.48 -27.59 -20.86
C GLU A 126 -20.31 -28.94 -20.15
N ARG A 127 -21.41 -29.43 -19.56
CA ARG A 127 -21.81 -30.84 -19.65
C ARG A 127 -23.31 -30.97 -19.87
N LEU A 128 -23.65 -31.65 -20.96
CA LEU A 128 -24.99 -32.10 -21.32
C LEU A 128 -25.54 -33.04 -20.24
N GLU A 129 -26.80 -32.84 -19.85
CA GLU A 129 -27.66 -33.93 -19.38
C GLU A 129 -29.03 -33.82 -20.06
N SER A 130 -29.27 -34.80 -20.92
CA SER A 130 -30.54 -35.16 -21.51
C SER A 130 -31.55 -35.63 -20.46
N HIS A 131 -32.74 -35.02 -20.48
CA HIS A 131 -34.07 -35.56 -20.11
C HIS A 131 -35.06 -34.55 -20.73
N GLY A 132 -36.08 -34.85 -21.52
CA GLY A 132 -36.96 -36.01 -21.55
C GLY A 132 -38.40 -35.51 -21.41
N ALA A 133 -39.15 -35.50 -22.53
CA ALA A 133 -40.62 -35.62 -22.66
C ALA A 133 -41.60 -34.48 -22.25
N ALA A 134 -42.63 -34.36 -23.11
CA ALA A 134 -44.00 -33.83 -22.93
C ALA A 134 -44.16 -32.30 -22.84
N GLN A 135 -45.05 -31.62 -23.57
CA GLN A 135 -46.26 -31.98 -24.35
C GLN A 135 -46.33 -31.16 -25.64
#